data_AF-A0A4R0ZFS7-F1
#
_entry.id   AF-A0A4R0ZFS7-F1
#
_cell.length_a   1.000
_cell.length_b   1.000
_cell.length_c   1.000
_cell.angle_alpha   90.00
_cell.angle_beta   90.00
_cell.angle_gamma   90.00
#
_symmetry.space_group_name_H-M   'P 1'
#
loop_
_entity.id
_entity.type
_entity.pdbx_description
1 polymer ?
#
loop_
_entity_poly.entity_id
_entity_poly.type
_entity_poly.pdbx_seq_one_letter_code
_entity_poly.pdbx_strand_id
1 'polypeptide(L)'
;MLTKQERINQLLAQDDTHWFVRWWIWMAGLIATVVVGYMAPTWLPFVLAISYFPYLCLEWRKTKLLLTFNESRRYTRWVYMGFVFEWIGFVAILSMFAFYHAGVVSIQVLLALIVSLIVFSILTPRWLDRFILMFDDDHVTAKVLSKTKEQRNTEHKTSQ
;
A
#
# COMPACT_ATOMS: atom_id res chain seq x y z
N MET A 1 13.35 20.43 10.45
CA MET A 1 13.19 18.96 10.34
C MET A 1 12.43 18.47 11.55
N LEU A 2 11.42 17.60 11.37
CA LEU A 2 10.67 17.01 12.47
C LEU A 2 11.49 15.90 13.14
N THR A 3 11.35 15.76 14.46
CA THR A 3 11.96 14.68 15.24
C THR A 3 11.29 13.34 14.89
N LYS A 4 12.01 12.23 15.08
CA LYS A 4 11.51 10.88 14.83
C LYS A 4 10.20 10.58 15.57
N GLN A 5 10.08 11.01 16.83
CA GLN A 5 8.87 10.78 17.63
C GLN A 5 7.67 11.54 17.08
N GLU A 6 7.88 12.76 16.59
CA GLU A 6 6.81 13.58 16.01
C GLU A 6 6.31 13.00 14.69
N ARG A 7 7.23 12.50 13.85
CA ARG A 7 6.89 11.77 12.62
C ARG A 7 6.06 10.52 12.93
N ILE A 8 6.41 9.77 13.97
CA ILE A 8 5.65 8.59 14.42
C ILE A 8 4.23 9.00 14.84
N ASN A 9 4.09 10.03 15.67
CA ASN A 9 2.79 10.50 16.14
C ASN A 9 1.88 10.95 14.98
N GLN A 10 2.43 11.67 14.00
CA GLN A 10 1.68 12.10 12.82
C GLN A 10 1.25 10.91 11.95
N LEU A 11 2.13 9.92 11.74
CA LEU A 11 1.78 8.69 11.01
C LEU A 11 0.72 7.86 11.74
N LEU A 12 0.80 7.75 13.07
CA LEU A 12 -0.19 7.04 13.88
C LEU A 12 -1.54 7.76 13.85
N ALA A 13 -1.58 9.08 13.98
CA ALA A 13 -2.81 9.87 13.89
C ALA A 13 -3.50 9.70 12.53
N GLN A 14 -2.70 9.68 11.44
CA GLN A 14 -3.24 9.39 10.12
C GLN A 14 -3.77 7.95 10.00
N ASP A 15 -3.04 6.96 10.53
CA ASP A 15 -3.48 5.55 10.51
C ASP A 15 -4.76 5.36 11.33
N ASP A 16 -4.87 5.97 12.52
CA ASP A 16 -6.05 5.94 13.39
C ASP A 16 -7.24 6.67 12.75
N THR A 17 -7.03 7.70 11.94
CA THR A 17 -8.12 8.38 11.23
C THR A 17 -8.69 7.52 10.10
N HIS A 18 -7.85 6.70 9.46
CA HIS A 18 -8.22 5.96 8.25
C HIS A 18 -8.32 4.45 8.43
N TRP A 19 -8.09 3.91 9.62
CA TRP A 19 -8.11 2.46 9.85
C TRP A 19 -9.46 1.82 9.48
N PHE A 20 -10.56 2.47 9.88
CA PHE A 20 -11.92 2.00 9.60
C PHE A 20 -12.22 2.00 8.11
N VAL A 21 -11.82 3.07 7.41
CA VAL A 21 -11.97 3.20 5.96
C VAL A 21 -11.17 2.10 5.24
N ARG A 22 -9.93 1.86 5.66
CA ARG A 22 -9.08 0.79 5.12
C ARG A 22 -9.74 -0.58 5.29
N TRP A 23 -10.32 -0.85 6.46
CA TRP A 23 -10.98 -2.12 6.74
C TRP A 23 -12.23 -2.33 5.88
N TRP A 24 -13.06 -1.29 5.73
CA TRP A 24 -14.23 -1.34 4.85
C TRP A 24 -13.89 -1.50 3.38
N ILE A 25 -12.83 -0.85 2.89
CA ILE A 25 -12.34 -1.05 1.51
C ILE A 25 -12.00 -2.52 1.28
N TRP A 26 -11.27 -3.15 2.20
CA TRP A 26 -10.91 -4.57 2.10
C TRP A 26 -12.15 -5.48 2.09
N MET A 27 -13.09 -5.25 3.01
CA MET A 27 -14.32 -6.04 3.08
C MET A 27 -15.19 -5.88 1.83
N ALA A 28 -15.38 -4.63 1.36
CA ALA A 28 -16.15 -4.35 0.15
C ALA A 28 -15.51 -5.00 -1.08
N GLY A 29 -14.18 -4.91 -1.21
CA GLY A 29 -13.45 -5.55 -2.30
C GLY A 29 -13.57 -7.07 -2.27
N LEU A 30 -13.49 -7.68 -1.08
CA LEU A 30 -13.64 -9.14 -0.93
C LEU A 30 -15.06 -9.60 -1.29
N ILE A 31 -16.09 -8.92 -0.78
CA ILE A 31 -17.50 -9.23 -1.11
C ILE A 31 -17.73 -9.09 -2.62
N ALA A 32 -17.30 -7.98 -3.22
CA ALA A 32 -17.44 -7.76 -4.66
C ALA A 32 -16.73 -8.84 -5.48
N THR A 33 -15.53 -9.24 -5.07
CA THR A 33 -14.74 -10.30 -5.73
C THR A 33 -15.48 -11.64 -5.68
N VAL A 34 -16.03 -12.02 -4.52
CA VAL A 34 -16.79 -13.29 -4.37
C VAL A 34 -18.07 -13.27 -5.21
N VAL A 35 -18.86 -12.19 -5.12
CA VAL A 35 -20.13 -12.06 -5.83
C VAL A 35 -19.91 -12.06 -7.35
N VAL A 36 -18.97 -11.28 -7.85
CA VAL A 36 -18.69 -11.20 -9.28
C VAL A 36 -17.97 -12.45 -9.78
N GLY A 37 -17.11 -13.06 -8.98
CA GLY A 37 -16.50 -14.35 -9.31
C GLY A 37 -17.53 -15.46 -9.52
N TYR A 38 -18.63 -15.43 -8.76
CA TYR A 38 -19.74 -16.37 -8.92
C TYR A 38 -20.66 -16.02 -10.11
N MET A 39 -21.03 -14.74 -10.26
CA MET A 39 -22.03 -14.32 -11.25
C MET A 39 -21.45 -14.09 -12.66
N ALA A 40 -20.25 -13.52 -12.74
CA ALA A 40 -19.64 -13.07 -13.99
C ALA A 40 -18.11 -13.17 -13.89
N PRO A 41 -17.55 -14.39 -13.88
CA PRO A 41 -16.11 -14.61 -13.64
C PRO A 41 -15.20 -13.92 -14.66
N THR A 42 -15.70 -13.61 -15.86
CA THR A 42 -14.98 -12.82 -16.87
C THR A 42 -14.69 -11.38 -16.41
N TRP A 43 -15.48 -10.82 -15.49
CA TRP A 43 -15.30 -9.47 -14.94
C TRP A 43 -14.49 -9.42 -13.65
N LEU A 44 -14.16 -10.59 -13.08
CA LEU A 44 -13.36 -10.72 -11.85
C LEU A 44 -12.06 -9.90 -11.91
N PRO A 45 -11.26 -9.96 -13.01
CA PRO A 45 -10.22 -9.00 -13.33
C PRO A 45 -10.48 -7.53 -12.95
N PHE A 46 -11.57 -6.98 -13.48
CA PHE A 46 -11.90 -5.57 -13.39
C PHE A 46 -12.29 -5.18 -11.97
N VAL A 47 -13.00 -6.07 -11.27
CA VAL A 47 -13.38 -5.88 -9.86
C VAL A 47 -12.15 -5.83 -8.97
N LEU A 48 -11.16 -6.70 -9.19
CA LEU A 48 -9.90 -6.68 -8.45
C LEU A 48 -9.16 -5.35 -8.64
N ALA A 49 -9.10 -4.84 -9.88
CA ALA A 49 -8.47 -3.55 -10.16
C ALA A 49 -9.22 -2.37 -9.48
N ILE A 50 -10.55 -2.31 -9.60
CA ILE A 50 -11.35 -1.26 -8.94
C ILE A 50 -11.20 -1.32 -7.42
N SER A 51 -11.19 -2.52 -6.84
CA SER A 51 -11.03 -2.72 -5.40
C SER A 51 -9.67 -2.24 -4.90
N TYR A 52 -8.64 -2.25 -5.75
CA TYR A 52 -7.31 -1.77 -5.43
C TYR A 52 -7.16 -0.24 -5.49
N PHE A 53 -7.98 0.45 -6.28
CA PHE A 53 -7.86 1.91 -6.46
C PHE A 53 -8.01 2.71 -5.14
N PRO A 54 -8.98 2.43 -4.25
CA PRO A 54 -9.06 3.10 -2.96
C PRO A 54 -7.80 2.91 -2.10
N TYR A 55 -7.12 1.76 -2.22
CA TYR A 55 -5.86 1.51 -1.52
C TYR A 55 -4.75 2.46 -2.00
N LEU A 56 -4.61 2.67 -3.32
CA LEU A 56 -3.68 3.65 -3.88
C LEU A 56 -3.94 5.07 -3.38
N CYS A 57 -5.21 5.46 -3.23
CA CYS A 57 -5.57 6.76 -2.67
C CYS A 57 -5.08 6.93 -1.23
N LEU A 58 -5.14 5.87 -0.40
CA LEU A 58 -4.63 5.89 0.96
C LEU A 58 -3.10 5.94 0.99
N GLU A 59 -2.43 5.15 0.15
CA GLU A 59 -0.95 5.17 0.04
C GLU A 59 -0.44 6.52 -0.49
N TRP A 60 -1.19 7.17 -1.39
CA TRP A 60 -0.87 8.52 -1.84
C TRP A 60 -0.95 9.55 -0.71
N ARG A 61 -1.97 9.46 0.16
CA ARG A 61 -2.08 10.34 1.34
C ARG A 61 -0.92 10.15 2.29
N LYS A 62 -0.55 8.89 2.58
CA LYS A 62 0.63 8.54 3.38
C LYS A 62 1.91 9.06 2.75
N THR A 63 2.06 8.92 1.43
CA THR A 63 3.20 9.46 0.69
C THR A 63 3.28 10.97 0.85
N LYS A 64 2.16 11.70 0.68
CA LYS A 64 2.12 13.15 0.92
C LYS A 64 2.57 13.53 2.32
N LEU A 65 2.13 12.80 3.35
CA LEU A 65 2.59 13.05 4.72
C LEU A 65 4.09 12.75 4.88
N LEU A 66 4.58 11.64 4.34
CA LEU A 66 6.01 11.31 4.39
C LEU A 66 6.86 12.41 3.75
N LEU A 67 6.41 13.01 2.66
CA LEU A 67 7.09 14.10 1.96
C LEU A 67 7.21 15.38 2.79
N THR A 68 6.40 15.58 3.85
CA THR A 68 6.53 16.76 4.73
C THR A 68 7.62 16.59 5.80
N PHE A 69 8.12 15.37 6.01
CA PHE A 69 9.06 15.08 7.12
C PHE A 69 10.47 15.57 6.84
N ASN A 70 10.89 15.58 5.57
CA ASN A 70 12.23 15.92 5.15
C ASN A 70 12.21 16.56 3.75
N GLU A 71 12.68 17.80 3.66
CA GLU A 71 12.72 18.61 2.42
C GLU A 71 13.87 18.20 1.48
N SER A 72 14.77 17.31 1.92
CA SER A 72 15.91 16.92 1.09
C SER A 72 15.45 16.28 -0.22
N ARG A 73 15.94 16.81 -1.34
CA ARG A 73 15.58 16.35 -2.69
C ARG A 73 15.86 14.85 -2.92
N ARG A 74 16.81 14.27 -2.17
CA ARG A 74 17.10 12.84 -2.17
C ARG A 74 15.96 12.06 -1.51
N TYR A 75 15.56 12.45 -0.29
CA TYR A 75 14.46 11.82 0.43
C TYR A 75 13.15 11.92 -0.35
N THR A 76 12.79 13.11 -0.83
CA THR A 76 11.58 13.34 -1.63
C THR A 76 11.51 12.42 -2.85
N ARG A 77 12.64 12.26 -3.57
CA ARG A 77 12.71 11.36 -4.74
C ARG A 77 12.42 9.91 -4.39
N TRP A 78 13.01 9.40 -3.32
CA TRP A 78 12.83 8.00 -2.92
C TRP A 78 11.43 7.72 -2.39
N VAL A 79 10.89 8.61 -1.55
CA VAL A 79 9.50 8.51 -1.08
C VAL A 79 8.52 8.54 -2.26
N TYR A 80 8.73 9.45 -3.23
CA TYR A 80 7.90 9.51 -4.43
C TYR A 80 8.04 8.27 -5.32
N MET A 81 9.27 7.74 -5.48
CA MET A 81 9.50 6.48 -6.22
C MET A 81 8.73 5.32 -5.62
N GLY A 82 8.61 5.23 -4.29
CA GLY A 82 7.79 4.21 -3.62
C GLY A 82 6.36 4.19 -4.15
N PHE A 83 5.69 5.35 -4.17
CA PHE A 83 4.34 5.47 -4.71
C PHE A 83 4.28 5.21 -6.22
N VAL A 84 5.27 5.68 -6.99
CA VAL A 84 5.33 5.45 -8.43
C VAL A 84 5.40 3.95 -8.75
N PHE A 85 6.13 3.14 -7.96
CA PHE A 85 6.15 1.69 -8.15
C PHE A 85 4.78 1.05 -7.95
N GLU A 86 4.02 1.45 -6.92
CA GLU A 86 2.65 0.97 -6.71
C GLU A 86 1.72 1.40 -7.84
N TRP A 87 1.84 2.64 -8.29
CA TRP A 87 1.06 3.16 -9.42
C TRP A 87 1.35 2.43 -10.73
N ILE A 88 2.62 2.19 -11.04
CA ILE A 88 3.03 1.38 -12.20
C ILE A 88 2.49 -0.05 -12.07
N GLY A 89 2.56 -0.64 -10.87
CA GLY A 89 1.98 -1.96 -10.61
C GLY A 89 0.48 -2.00 -10.93
N PHE A 90 -0.27 -0.97 -10.53
CA PHE A 90 -1.69 -0.85 -10.85
C PHE A 90 -1.96 -0.75 -12.36
N VAL A 91 -1.23 0.12 -13.07
CA VAL A 91 -1.34 0.25 -14.52
C VAL A 91 -0.97 -1.06 -15.24
N ALA A 92 0.03 -1.78 -14.72
CA ALA A 92 0.44 -3.08 -15.25
C ALA A 92 -0.67 -4.12 -15.08
N ILE A 93 -1.34 -4.17 -13.92
CA ILE A 93 -2.50 -5.05 -13.70
C ILE A 93 -3.62 -4.75 -14.70
N LEU A 94 -3.98 -3.47 -14.89
CA LEU A 94 -4.99 -3.07 -15.87
C LEU A 94 -4.61 -3.50 -17.29
N SER A 95 -3.35 -3.32 -17.66
CA SER A 95 -2.82 -3.70 -18.98
C SER A 95 -2.88 -5.22 -19.18
N MET A 96 -2.49 -6.00 -18.17
CA MET A 96 -2.56 -7.47 -18.20
C MET A 96 -3.99 -7.97 -18.39
N PHE A 97 -4.97 -7.32 -17.77
CA PHE A 97 -6.37 -7.66 -17.98
C PHE A 97 -6.85 -7.31 -19.39
N ALA A 98 -6.44 -6.18 -19.94
CA ALA A 98 -6.72 -5.86 -21.34
C ALA A 98 -6.15 -6.92 -22.29
N PHE A 99 -4.91 -7.37 -22.05
CA PHE A 99 -4.30 -8.46 -22.84
C PHE A 99 -5.03 -9.78 -22.69
N TYR A 100 -5.50 -10.12 -21.48
CA TYR A 100 -6.31 -11.32 -21.25
C TYR A 100 -7.64 -11.28 -22.02
N HIS A 101 -8.35 -10.15 -21.97
CA HIS A 101 -9.60 -9.97 -22.70
C HIS A 101 -9.41 -9.95 -24.22
N ALA A 102 -8.26 -9.48 -24.70
CA ALA A 102 -7.88 -9.56 -26.11
C ALA A 102 -7.46 -10.99 -26.55
N GLY A 103 -7.45 -11.97 -25.64
CA GLY A 103 -7.04 -13.34 -25.93
C GLY A 103 -5.53 -13.53 -26.14
N VAL A 104 -4.71 -12.53 -25.76
CA VAL A 104 -3.25 -12.55 -25.96
C VAL A 104 -2.55 -13.43 -24.93
N VAL A 105 -3.09 -13.50 -23.71
CA VAL A 105 -2.52 -14.28 -22.60
C VAL A 105 -3.56 -15.23 -22.01
N SER A 106 -3.11 -16.41 -21.58
CA SER A 106 -3.97 -17.37 -20.87
C SER A 106 -4.24 -16.93 -19.43
N ILE A 107 -5.31 -17.46 -18.83
CA ILE A 107 -5.63 -17.20 -17.42
C ILE A 107 -4.51 -17.62 -16.47
N GLN A 108 -3.76 -18.69 -16.80
CA GLN A 108 -2.63 -19.16 -16.00
C GLN A 108 -1.47 -18.16 -16.00
N VAL A 109 -1.15 -17.60 -17.18
CA VAL A 109 -0.12 -16.56 -17.33
C VAL A 109 -0.54 -15.30 -16.57
N LEU A 110 -1.80 -14.89 -16.70
CA LEU A 110 -2.34 -13.74 -15.99
C LEU A 110 -2.22 -13.91 -14.47
N LEU A 111 -2.63 -15.06 -13.92
CA LEU A 111 -2.53 -15.34 -12.48
C LEU A 111 -1.07 -15.34 -12.00
N ALA A 112 -0.15 -15.95 -12.74
CA ALA A 112 1.27 -15.97 -12.40
C ALA A 112 1.87 -14.55 -12.36
N LEU A 113 1.47 -13.68 -13.28
CA LEU A 113 1.90 -12.28 -13.32
C LEU A 113 1.33 -11.46 -12.16
N ILE A 114 0.04 -11.65 -11.83
CA ILE A 114 -0.60 -10.98 -10.69
C ILE A 114 0.09 -11.38 -9.38
N VAL A 115 0.34 -12.67 -9.16
CA VAL A 115 1.03 -13.16 -7.96
C VAL A 115 2.44 -12.56 -7.87
N SER A 116 3.16 -12.49 -9.00
CA SER A 116 4.49 -11.89 -9.07
C SER A 116 4.47 -10.40 -8.70
N LEU A 117 3.47 -9.65 -9.16
CA LEU A 117 3.26 -8.25 -8.80
C LEU A 117 2.92 -8.05 -7.32
N ILE A 118 2.11 -8.94 -6.74
CA ILE A 118 1.81 -8.92 -5.30
C ILE A 118 3.07 -9.16 -4.46
N VAL A 119 3.91 -10.13 -4.85
CA VAL A 119 5.18 -10.37 -4.17
C VAL A 119 6.08 -9.14 -4.28
N PHE A 120 6.16 -8.53 -5.46
CA PHE A 120 6.95 -7.32 -5.68
C PHE A 120 6.44 -6.13 -4.86
N SER A 121 5.12 -5.95 -4.74
CA SER A 121 4.52 -4.85 -3.96
C SER A 121 4.75 -5.02 -2.46
N ILE A 122 4.92 -6.24 -1.95
CA ILE A 122 5.27 -6.49 -0.54
C ILE A 122 6.77 -6.23 -0.28
N LEU A 123 7.63 -6.56 -1.25
CA LEU A 123 9.08 -6.43 -1.11
C LEU A 123 9.56 -4.98 -1.31
N THR A 124 8.95 -4.25 -2.25
CA THR A 124 9.37 -2.89 -2.63
C THR A 124 9.39 -1.92 -1.46
N PRO A 125 8.33 -1.79 -0.62
CA PRO A 125 8.33 -0.89 0.52
C PRO A 125 9.41 -1.24 1.54
N ARG A 126 9.65 -2.54 1.79
CA ARG A 126 10.69 -2.99 2.73
C ARG A 126 12.09 -2.64 2.24
N TRP A 127 12.32 -2.79 0.94
CA TRP A 127 13.59 -2.40 0.34
C TRP A 127 13.78 -0.88 0.36
N LEU A 128 12.72 -0.12 0.05
CA LEU A 128 12.71 1.34 0.08
C LEU A 128 12.99 1.89 1.49
N ASP A 129 12.32 1.34 2.52
CA ASP A 129 12.52 1.68 3.92
C ASP A 129 14.00 1.50 4.34
N ARG A 130 14.61 0.37 3.95
CA ARG A 130 16.04 0.11 4.22
C ARG A 130 16.94 1.10 3.48
N PHE A 131 16.59 1.44 2.24
CA PHE A 131 17.38 2.35 1.44
C PHE A 131 17.32 3.78 1.98
N ILE A 132 16.14 4.25 2.40
CA ILE A 132 15.96 5.60 2.96
C ILE A 132 16.68 5.72 4.31
N LEU A 133 16.61 4.70 5.15
CA LEU A 133 17.35 4.65 6.42
C LEU A 133 18.87 4.80 6.25
N MET A 134 19.44 4.46 5.08
CA MET A 134 20.88 4.61 4.84
C MET A 134 21.33 6.08 4.82
N PHE A 135 20.42 7.04 4.66
CA PHE A 135 20.74 8.47 4.59
C PHE A 135 19.80 9.37 5.42
N ASP A 136 18.77 8.83 6.06
CA ASP A 136 17.90 9.52 7.01
C ASP A 136 17.58 8.58 8.19
N ASP A 137 18.37 8.69 9.26
CA ASP A 137 18.23 7.87 10.49
C ASP A 137 16.88 8.12 11.22
N ASP A 138 16.27 9.28 10.97
CA ASP A 138 14.97 9.68 11.51
C ASP A 138 13.79 9.19 10.64
N HIS A 139 14.07 8.46 9.56
CA HIS A 139 13.02 7.86 8.75
C HIS A 139 12.22 6.81 9.56
N VAL A 140 10.90 6.95 9.53
CA VAL A 140 9.98 6.05 10.23
C VAL A 140 9.56 4.93 9.30
N THR A 141 10.14 3.76 9.50
CA THR A 141 9.78 2.54 8.74
C THR A 141 8.45 1.96 9.20
N ALA A 142 7.83 1.16 8.33
CA ALA A 142 6.59 0.45 8.66
C ALA A 142 6.74 -0.45 9.90
N LYS A 143 7.93 -1.05 10.10
CA LYS A 143 8.25 -1.90 11.26
C LYS A 143 8.33 -1.12 12.57
N VAL A 144 8.87 0.10 12.55
CA VAL A 144 8.90 0.96 13.74
C VAL A 144 7.48 1.37 14.09
N LEU A 145 6.71 1.80 13.09
CA LEU A 145 5.31 2.20 13.28
C LEU A 145 4.45 1.07 13.87
N SER A 146 4.60 -0.17 13.36
CA SER A 146 3.84 -1.32 13.87
C SER A 146 4.18 -1.66 15.32
N LYS A 147 5.48 -1.62 15.68
CA LYS A 147 5.93 -1.86 17.05
C LYS A 147 5.43 -0.80 18.02
N THR A 148 5.48 0.48 17.64
CA THR A 148 4.97 1.56 18.49
C THR A 148 3.46 1.44 18.69
N LYS A 149 2.72 1.04 17.65
CA LYS A 149 1.28 0.79 17.76
C LYS A 149 0.96 -0.36 18.71
N GLU A 150 1.72 -1.46 18.63
CA GLU A 150 1.59 -2.60 19.53
C GLU A 150 1.87 -2.20 20.99
N GLN A 151 2.95 -1.45 21.22
CA GLN A 151 3.32 -0.98 22.56
C GLN A 151 2.25 -0.05 23.16
N ARG A 152 1.72 0.90 22.39
CA ARG A 152 0.61 1.77 22.82
C ARG A 152 -0.64 0.96 23.19
N ASN A 153 -0.95 -0.08 22.44
CA ASN A 153 -2.09 -0.95 22.72
C ASN A 153 -1.88 -1.80 23.98
N THR A 154 -0.66 -2.25 24.25
CA THR A 154 -0.34 -2.96 25.51
C THR A 154 -0.41 -2.03 26.72
N GLU A 155 0.14 -0.82 26.62
CA GLU A 155 0.12 0.18 27.70
C GLU A 155 -1.31 0.61 28.04
N HIS A 156 -2.16 0.79 27.02
CA HIS A 156 -3.57 1.13 27.24
C HIS A 156 -4.34 0.02 27.97
N LYS A 157 -4.08 -1.25 27.63
CA LYS A 157 -4.69 -2.42 28.30
C LYS A 157 -4.24 -2.60 29.75
N THR A 158 -3.02 -2.21 30.09
CA THR A 158 -2.51 -2.28 31.47
C THR A 158 -2.95 -1.10 32.35
N SER A 159 -3.45 -0.02 31.74
CA SER A 159 -3.97 1.18 32.43
C SER A 159 -5.47 1.15 32.71
N GLN A 160 -6.17 0.08 32.29
CA GLN A 160 -7.59 -0.20 32.55
C GLN A 160 -7.72 -1.31 33.57
#